data_AF-A0A0S8G1S5-F1
#
_entry.id   AF-A0A0S8G1S5-F1
#
_cell.length_a   1.000
_cell.length_b   1.000
_cell.length_c   1.000
_cell.angle_alpha   90.00
_cell.angle_beta   90.00
_cell.angle_gamma   90.00
#
_symmetry.space_group_name_H-M   'P 1'
#
loop_
_entity.id
_entity.type
_entity.pdbx_description
1 polymer ?
#
loop_
_entity_poly.entity_id
_entity_poly.type
_entity_poly.pdbx_seq_one_letter_code
_entity_poly.pdbx_strand_id
1 'polypeptide(L)'
;MNRATFRKELQEGLNTVFGMEYRRYPNEWRPLFEINQSNKAYEEDVLLAGLAGAPVKPEGGPVSYDAGGEAFVSRYVHETIALAFALTEEAEEDNLYGSIGGKYARALARSMQHTKEVKGAAIFNNGFDVNFPGGDAVPLFSTVHPLWGGGTQANTFATQADLSETSLEEAFIAISKYVDERGIPIAVRAQKLAIPSDLMFVAERLVASPYRPGTADNDVNAMKSMGMLPGGVHVNHRFTDANAWFLLTDCPDGLKHMVRKGIQRGIEGDFETGNMRYKARERYSFGWSDYRAAFGSSGTA
;
A
#
# COMPACT_ATOMS: atom_id res chain seq x y z
N MET A 1 29.12 39.16 -5.10
CA MET A 1 28.07 38.25 -4.57
C MET A 1 28.74 36.92 -4.24
N ASN A 2 28.50 36.35 -3.05
CA ASN A 2 29.20 35.15 -2.59
C ASN A 2 28.42 33.89 -3.00
N ARG A 3 29.09 32.80 -3.36
CA ARG A 3 28.51 31.54 -3.88
C ARG A 3 27.41 30.95 -2.97
N ALA A 4 27.45 31.27 -1.67
CA ALA A 4 26.46 30.87 -0.68
C ALA A 4 25.12 31.65 -0.76
N THR A 5 25.13 32.94 -1.12
CA THR A 5 23.90 33.73 -1.29
C THR A 5 23.20 33.39 -2.61
N PHE A 6 23.98 33.10 -3.66
CA PHE A 6 23.47 32.59 -4.93
C PHE A 6 22.69 31.28 -4.72
N ARG A 7 23.24 30.31 -3.96
CA ARG A 7 22.54 29.04 -3.60
C ARG A 7 21.15 29.22 -2.95
N LYS A 8 20.93 30.29 -2.19
CA LYS A 8 19.62 30.57 -1.55
C LYS A 8 18.61 31.16 -2.53
N GLU A 9 19.03 32.12 -3.35
CA GLU A 9 18.17 32.71 -4.40
C GLU A 9 17.80 31.67 -5.47
N LEU A 10 18.70 30.74 -5.78
CA LEU A 10 18.47 29.59 -6.68
C LEU A 10 17.36 28.64 -6.15
N GLN A 11 17.17 28.56 -4.83
CA GLN A 11 16.12 27.73 -4.22
C GLN A 11 14.74 28.39 -4.32
N GLU A 12 14.68 29.73 -4.27
CA GLU A 12 13.43 30.51 -4.37
C GLU A 12 12.94 30.63 -5.83
N GLY A 13 13.84 30.85 -6.80
CA GLY A 13 13.48 30.93 -8.24
C GLY A 13 12.94 29.62 -8.84
N LEU A 14 13.22 28.48 -8.20
CA LEU A 14 12.72 27.16 -8.60
C LEU A 14 11.19 27.01 -8.44
N ASN A 15 10.57 27.84 -7.58
CA ASN A 15 9.13 27.77 -7.28
C ASN A 15 8.23 28.46 -8.32
N THR A 16 8.75 29.38 -9.16
CA THR A 16 7.90 30.32 -9.91
C THR A 16 7.68 30.01 -11.40
N VAL A 17 8.38 29.03 -12.01
CA VAL A 17 8.23 28.81 -13.47
C VAL A 17 7.10 27.82 -13.82
N PHE A 18 6.02 28.32 -14.41
CA PHE A 18 4.89 27.54 -14.96
C PHE A 18 5.06 27.26 -16.46
N GLY A 19 4.52 26.13 -16.96
CA GLY A 19 4.41 25.91 -18.40
C GLY A 19 4.15 24.48 -18.92
N MET A 20 4.30 23.42 -18.11
CA MET A 20 3.96 22.03 -18.52
C MET A 20 3.48 21.19 -17.34
N GLU A 21 2.49 21.70 -16.60
CA GLU A 21 2.00 21.02 -15.40
C GLU A 21 0.66 20.36 -15.68
N TYR A 22 0.69 19.08 -16.08
CA TYR A 22 -0.48 18.23 -15.92
C TYR A 22 -0.77 18.13 -14.42
N ARG A 23 -2.04 18.37 -14.05
CA ARG A 23 -2.53 18.16 -12.69
C ARG A 23 -2.23 16.72 -12.29
N ARG A 24 -1.58 16.56 -11.14
CA ARG A 24 -1.15 15.24 -10.64
C ARG A 24 -2.29 14.61 -9.85
N TYR A 25 -2.37 13.29 -9.94
CA TYR A 25 -3.09 12.52 -8.93
C TYR A 25 -2.39 12.69 -7.57
N PRO A 26 -3.14 12.74 -6.46
CA PRO A 26 -2.57 12.65 -5.13
C PRO A 26 -1.84 11.30 -4.96
N ASN A 27 -1.09 11.14 -3.88
CA ASN A 27 -0.36 9.89 -3.66
C ASN A 27 -1.36 8.74 -3.40
N GLU A 28 -1.54 7.85 -4.37
CA GLU A 28 -2.57 6.80 -4.36
C GLU A 28 -2.13 5.57 -3.54
N TRP A 29 -0.83 5.34 -3.38
CA TRP A 29 -0.33 4.30 -2.47
C TRP A 29 -0.57 4.68 -0.99
N ARG A 30 -0.47 5.96 -0.63
CA ARG A 30 -0.47 6.41 0.78
C ARG A 30 -1.69 5.94 1.59
N PRO A 31 -2.93 6.01 1.09
CA PRO A 31 -4.10 5.53 1.84
C PRO A 31 -4.21 4.01 1.96
N LEU A 32 -3.34 3.25 1.29
CA LEU A 32 -3.35 1.78 1.28
C LEU A 32 -2.36 1.14 2.27
N PHE A 33 -1.40 1.92 2.78
CA PHE A 33 -0.32 1.42 3.64
C PHE A 33 -0.15 2.28 4.89
N GLU A 34 0.18 1.63 6.00
CA GLU A 34 0.69 2.30 7.19
C GLU A 34 2.16 2.70 7.00
N ILE A 35 2.55 3.91 7.43
CA ILE A 35 3.92 4.43 7.21
C ILE A 35 4.73 4.28 8.48
N ASN A 36 5.74 3.41 8.43
CA ASN A 36 6.64 3.15 9.54
C ASN A 36 8.05 3.62 9.22
N GLN A 37 8.79 4.10 10.21
CA GLN A 37 10.19 4.52 10.05
C GLN A 37 11.12 3.39 10.51
N SER A 38 12.17 3.14 9.75
CA SER A 38 13.18 2.12 10.07
C SER A 38 14.58 2.72 10.04
N ASN A 39 15.42 2.36 11.01
CA ASN A 39 16.85 2.72 11.01
C ASN A 39 17.75 1.55 10.58
N LYS A 40 17.21 0.33 10.48
CA LYS A 40 17.98 -0.90 10.25
C LYS A 40 18.23 -1.17 8.75
N ALA A 41 19.08 -2.16 8.49
CA ALA A 41 19.39 -2.61 7.13
C ALA A 41 18.19 -3.26 6.42
N TYR A 42 17.46 -4.04 7.19
CA TYR A 42 16.19 -4.68 6.91
C TYR A 42 15.39 -4.68 8.23
N GLU A 43 14.07 -4.76 8.16
CA GLU A 43 13.23 -5.04 9.33
C GLU A 43 12.66 -6.45 9.21
N GLU A 44 12.40 -7.06 10.36
CA GLU A 44 11.73 -8.35 10.48
C GLU A 44 10.62 -8.16 11.49
N ASP A 45 9.38 -8.36 11.03
CA ASP A 45 8.20 -8.34 11.87
C ASP A 45 7.78 -9.79 12.08
N VAL A 46 7.73 -10.19 13.35
CA VAL A 46 7.35 -11.55 13.76
C VAL A 46 5.88 -11.54 14.16
N LEU A 47 5.06 -12.32 13.46
CA LEU A 47 3.70 -12.55 13.91
C LEU A 47 3.75 -13.56 15.07
N LEU A 48 3.22 -13.18 16.23
CA LEU A 48 3.17 -14.04 17.40
C LEU A 48 1.85 -14.80 17.45
N ALA A 49 1.93 -16.12 17.65
CA ALA A 49 0.80 -16.94 18.00
C ALA A 49 0.54 -16.84 19.51
N GLY A 50 -0.68 -16.43 19.86
CA GLY A 50 -1.14 -16.33 21.24
C GLY A 50 -1.47 -17.68 21.88
N LEU A 51 -2.20 -17.62 22.99
CA LEU A 51 -2.73 -18.79 23.69
C LEU A 51 -4.03 -19.26 23.05
N ALA A 52 -4.29 -20.57 23.12
CA ALA A 52 -5.55 -21.13 22.69
C ALA A 52 -6.69 -20.82 23.68
N GLY A 53 -7.93 -21.15 23.30
CA GLY A 53 -9.09 -21.03 24.18
C GLY A 53 -8.90 -21.79 25.51
N ALA A 54 -9.20 -21.13 26.62
CA ALA A 54 -8.99 -21.69 27.95
C ALA A 54 -9.86 -22.95 28.17
N PRO A 55 -9.28 -24.12 28.51
CA PRO A 55 -10.07 -25.31 28.77
C PRO A 55 -10.82 -25.21 30.10
N VAL A 56 -11.95 -25.91 30.21
CA VAL A 56 -12.67 -26.04 31.48
C VAL A 56 -11.82 -26.84 32.47
N LYS A 57 -11.47 -26.22 33.59
CA LYS A 57 -10.70 -26.85 34.66
C LYS A 57 -11.60 -27.79 35.48
N PRO A 58 -11.28 -29.09 35.62
CA PRO A 58 -12.01 -29.97 36.53
C PRO A 58 -11.74 -29.60 38.00
N GLU A 59 -12.74 -29.81 38.85
CA GLU A 59 -12.61 -29.55 40.28
C GLU A 59 -11.50 -30.42 40.90
N GLY A 60 -10.59 -29.80 41.65
CA GLY A 60 -9.42 -30.46 42.24
C GLY A 60 -8.24 -30.75 41.30
N GLY A 61 -8.37 -30.48 39.99
CA GLY A 61 -7.29 -30.69 39.02
C GLY A 61 -6.27 -29.54 38.93
N PRO A 62 -5.09 -29.78 38.34
CA PRO A 62 -4.13 -28.71 38.01
C PRO A 62 -4.65 -27.82 36.87
N VAL A 63 -4.09 -26.61 36.75
CA VAL A 63 -4.35 -25.68 35.63
C VAL A 63 -3.53 -26.12 34.41
N SER A 64 -4.10 -26.06 33.21
CA SER A 64 -3.37 -26.31 31.97
C SER A 64 -2.49 -25.11 31.62
N TYR A 65 -1.22 -25.36 31.31
CA TYR A 65 -0.32 -24.37 30.76
C TYR A 65 -0.34 -24.47 29.24
N ASP A 66 -0.40 -23.31 28.59
CA ASP A 66 -0.26 -23.21 27.14
C ASP A 66 0.88 -22.24 26.83
N ALA A 67 1.54 -22.44 25.69
CA ALA A 67 2.68 -21.66 25.26
C ALA A 67 2.38 -21.00 23.91
N GLY A 68 2.63 -19.69 23.83
CA GLY A 68 2.68 -18.97 22.57
C GLY A 68 3.96 -19.30 21.78
N GLY A 69 3.98 -18.92 20.52
CA GLY A 69 5.11 -19.15 19.62
C GLY A 69 5.20 -18.08 18.53
N GLU A 70 6.24 -18.16 17.70
CA GLU A 70 6.38 -17.32 16.50
C GLU A 70 5.70 -18.03 15.33
N ALA A 71 4.64 -17.44 14.78
CA ALA A 71 3.90 -18.02 13.67
C ALA A 71 4.72 -17.96 12.38
N PHE A 72 5.06 -16.74 11.96
CA PHE A 72 5.92 -16.51 10.80
C PHE A 72 6.60 -15.15 10.87
N VAL A 73 7.63 -14.95 10.04
CA VAL A 73 8.46 -13.74 10.01
C VAL A 73 8.38 -13.08 8.64
N SER A 74 7.90 -11.84 8.60
CA SER A 74 7.90 -11.03 7.39
C SER A 74 9.13 -10.12 7.37
N ARG A 75 9.95 -10.25 6.32
CA ARG A 75 11.19 -9.48 6.16
C ARG A 75 11.06 -8.35 5.14
N TYR A 76 11.37 -7.14 5.57
CA TYR A 76 11.35 -5.93 4.76
C TYR A 76 12.76 -5.51 4.35
N VAL A 77 13.10 -5.69 3.07
CA VAL A 77 14.41 -5.29 2.51
C VAL A 77 14.30 -3.94 1.83
N HIS A 78 14.99 -2.93 2.39
CA HIS A 78 14.95 -1.55 1.90
C HIS A 78 15.73 -1.36 0.60
N GLU A 79 15.02 -1.05 -0.48
CA GLU A 79 15.64 -0.69 -1.75
C GLU A 79 16.09 0.78 -1.77
N THR A 80 17.10 1.09 -2.58
CA THR A 80 17.53 2.47 -2.80
C THR A 80 17.07 2.95 -4.16
N ILE A 81 16.14 3.90 -4.17
CA ILE A 81 15.67 4.56 -5.39
C ILE A 81 16.42 5.88 -5.49
N ALA A 82 17.12 6.09 -6.59
CA ALA A 82 17.83 7.33 -6.84
C ALA A 82 17.79 7.68 -8.32
N LEU A 83 17.65 8.98 -8.60
CA LEU A 83 17.75 9.53 -9.94
C LEU A 83 18.50 10.85 -9.87
N ALA A 84 19.28 11.15 -10.91
CA ALA A 84 20.04 12.38 -11.01
C ALA A 84 19.99 12.93 -12.43
N PHE A 85 20.15 14.25 -12.56
CA PHE A 85 20.38 14.92 -13.84
C PHE A 85 21.51 15.93 -13.68
N ALA A 86 22.19 16.24 -14.78
CA ALA A 86 23.25 17.24 -14.83
C ALA A 86 22.84 18.37 -15.78
N LEU A 87 23.22 19.60 -15.45
CA LEU A 87 23.16 20.76 -16.34
C LEU A 87 24.60 21.16 -16.68
N THR A 88 24.83 21.50 -17.93
CA THR A 88 26.16 21.89 -18.40
C THR A 88 26.53 23.30 -17.94
N GLU A 89 27.83 23.55 -17.72
CA GLU A 89 28.34 24.88 -17.32
C GLU A 89 27.93 25.97 -18.31
N GLU A 90 28.08 25.73 -19.62
CA GLU A 90 27.63 26.64 -20.69
C GLU A 90 26.13 26.99 -20.59
N ALA A 91 25.29 26.03 -20.20
CA ALA A 91 23.85 26.24 -20.05
C ALA A 91 23.49 27.04 -18.79
N GLU A 92 24.39 27.05 -17.80
CA GLU A 92 24.31 27.91 -16.62
C GLU A 92 24.77 29.34 -16.96
N GLU A 93 25.86 29.50 -17.73
CA GLU A 93 26.38 30.80 -18.19
C GLU A 93 25.41 31.53 -19.13
N ASP A 94 24.71 30.80 -20.01
CA ASP A 94 23.72 31.33 -20.96
C ASP A 94 22.38 31.75 -20.32
N ASN A 95 22.28 31.78 -18.98
CA ASN A 95 21.10 32.22 -18.21
C ASN A 95 19.77 31.50 -18.57
N LEU A 96 19.86 30.30 -19.15
CA LEU A 96 18.72 29.40 -19.38
C LEU A 96 18.23 28.72 -18.08
N TYR A 97 18.95 28.98 -16.98
CA TYR A 97 18.85 28.33 -15.67
C TYR A 97 17.46 28.41 -15.04
N GLY A 98 16.85 29.60 -15.01
CA GLY A 98 15.56 29.81 -14.34
C GLY A 98 14.45 28.93 -14.91
N SER A 99 14.49 28.66 -16.22
CA SER A 99 13.44 27.89 -16.89
C SER A 99 13.75 26.39 -17.01
N ILE A 100 15.02 25.98 -17.14
CA ILE A 100 15.39 24.60 -17.42
C ILE A 100 15.65 23.79 -16.14
N GLY A 101 16.43 24.32 -15.20
CA GLY A 101 16.77 23.61 -13.97
C GLY A 101 15.56 23.33 -13.08
N GLY A 102 14.64 24.30 -12.97
CA GLY A 102 13.36 24.11 -12.30
C GLY A 102 12.48 23.04 -12.93
N LYS A 103 12.43 22.98 -14.27
CA LYS A 103 11.66 21.96 -15.00
C LYS A 103 12.22 20.56 -14.76
N TYR A 104 13.55 20.39 -14.84
CA TYR A 104 14.17 19.10 -14.60
C TYR A 104 14.11 18.65 -13.14
N ALA A 105 14.25 19.57 -12.17
CA ALA A 105 14.05 19.25 -10.75
C ALA A 105 12.62 18.78 -10.44
N ARG A 106 11.60 19.39 -11.07
CA ARG A 106 10.22 18.92 -10.95
C ARG A 106 9.99 17.60 -11.69
N ALA A 107 10.58 17.41 -12.86
CA ALA A 107 10.54 16.14 -13.59
C ALA A 107 11.17 15.00 -12.79
N LEU A 108 12.29 15.27 -12.14
CA LEU A 108 12.96 14.36 -11.22
C LEU A 108 12.02 13.96 -10.08
N ALA A 109 11.40 14.94 -9.41
CA ALA A 109 10.43 14.66 -8.34
C ALA A 109 9.24 13.82 -8.83
N ARG A 110 8.76 14.05 -10.07
CA ARG A 110 7.70 13.23 -10.67
C ARG A 110 8.13 11.79 -10.92
N SER A 111 9.33 11.58 -11.44
CA SER A 111 9.85 10.23 -11.70
C SER A 111 10.03 9.43 -10.40
N MET A 112 10.54 10.09 -9.35
CA MET A 112 10.65 9.49 -8.02
C MET A 112 9.26 9.11 -7.46
N GLN A 113 8.28 10.02 -7.51
CA GLN A 113 6.93 9.73 -7.05
C GLN A 113 6.27 8.61 -7.86
N HIS A 114 6.38 8.65 -9.20
CA HIS A 114 5.84 7.63 -10.08
C HIS A 114 6.39 6.23 -9.74
N THR A 115 7.70 6.13 -9.51
CA THR A 115 8.32 4.87 -9.09
C THR A 115 7.72 4.36 -7.77
N LYS A 116 7.44 5.26 -6.83
CA LYS A 116 6.83 4.91 -5.55
C LYS A 116 5.38 4.44 -5.69
N GLU A 117 4.57 5.09 -6.52
CA GLU A 117 3.20 4.64 -6.83
C GLU A 117 3.22 3.24 -7.45
N VAL A 118 4.09 3.00 -8.44
CA VAL A 118 4.22 1.70 -9.11
C VAL A 118 4.66 0.62 -8.11
N LYS A 119 5.64 0.91 -7.24
CA LYS A 119 6.08 -0.04 -6.22
C LYS A 119 5.01 -0.34 -5.16
N GLY A 120 4.19 0.64 -4.78
CA GLY A 120 3.07 0.41 -3.87
C GLY A 120 1.98 -0.43 -4.51
N ALA A 121 1.61 -0.15 -5.76
CA ALA A 121 0.62 -0.92 -6.50
C ALA A 121 1.09 -2.35 -6.83
N ALA A 122 2.40 -2.57 -7.00
CA ALA A 122 2.97 -3.88 -7.26
C ALA A 122 2.65 -4.93 -6.17
N ILE A 123 2.46 -4.52 -4.91
CA ILE A 123 2.05 -5.43 -3.83
C ILE A 123 0.68 -6.06 -4.12
N PHE A 124 -0.26 -5.26 -4.64
CA PHE A 124 -1.60 -5.74 -4.99
C PHE A 124 -1.62 -6.46 -6.34
N ASN A 125 -0.92 -5.91 -7.34
CA ASN A 125 -0.86 -6.51 -8.68
C ASN A 125 -0.23 -7.91 -8.67
N ASN A 126 0.80 -8.11 -7.85
CA ASN A 126 1.44 -9.42 -7.67
C ASN A 126 0.84 -10.20 -6.51
N GLY A 127 -0.25 -9.71 -5.89
CA GLY A 127 -0.80 -10.25 -4.65
C GLY A 127 -1.40 -11.65 -4.80
N PHE A 128 -1.64 -12.12 -6.02
CA PHE A 128 -2.10 -13.49 -6.32
C PHE A 128 -0.98 -14.40 -6.87
N ASP A 129 0.21 -13.87 -7.13
CA ASP A 129 1.32 -14.62 -7.73
C ASP A 129 2.05 -15.44 -6.67
N VAL A 130 2.03 -16.77 -6.80
CA VAL A 130 2.72 -17.70 -5.90
C VAL A 130 4.24 -17.49 -5.84
N ASN A 131 4.83 -16.81 -6.83
CA ASN A 131 6.25 -16.43 -6.82
C ASN A 131 6.53 -15.15 -6.04
N PHE A 132 5.50 -14.52 -5.48
CA PHE A 132 5.58 -13.34 -4.62
C PHE A 132 5.03 -13.64 -3.20
N PRO A 133 5.64 -14.60 -2.47
CA PRO A 133 5.15 -15.00 -1.16
C PRO A 133 5.46 -13.96 -0.07
N GLY A 134 4.60 -13.91 0.94
CA GLY A 134 4.79 -13.19 2.19
C GLY A 134 5.59 -13.99 3.23
N GLY A 135 5.53 -13.55 4.49
CA GLY A 135 6.23 -14.23 5.60
C GLY A 135 5.73 -15.65 5.87
N ASP A 136 4.49 -15.96 5.51
CA ASP A 136 3.83 -17.27 5.64
C ASP A 136 4.03 -18.17 4.42
N ALA A 137 4.95 -17.81 3.52
CA ALA A 137 5.30 -18.54 2.30
C ALA A 137 4.19 -18.68 1.24
N VAL A 138 3.09 -17.93 1.38
CA VAL A 138 2.02 -17.85 0.38
C VAL A 138 1.84 -16.40 -0.10
N PRO A 139 1.24 -16.16 -1.28
CA PRO A 139 1.01 -14.79 -1.75
C PRO A 139 0.04 -14.02 -0.85
N LEU A 140 -0.01 -12.70 -0.99
CA LEU A 140 -0.87 -11.82 -0.17
C LEU A 140 -2.33 -12.27 -0.18
N PHE A 141 -2.85 -12.72 -1.33
CA PHE A 141 -4.21 -13.21 -1.50
C PHE A 141 -4.18 -14.71 -1.77
N SER A 142 -4.62 -15.50 -0.80
CA SER A 142 -4.62 -16.95 -0.86
C SER A 142 -5.81 -17.55 -0.11
N THR A 143 -6.22 -18.74 -0.54
CA THR A 143 -7.21 -19.55 0.18
C THR A 143 -6.60 -20.42 1.26
N VAL A 144 -5.27 -20.45 1.35
CA VAL A 144 -4.50 -21.42 2.15
C VAL A 144 -3.42 -20.78 3.03
N HIS A 145 -3.71 -19.62 3.64
CA HIS A 145 -2.80 -19.05 4.64
C HIS A 145 -2.69 -19.99 5.84
N PRO A 146 -1.49 -20.53 6.16
CA PRO A 146 -1.32 -21.49 7.24
C PRO A 146 -1.48 -20.81 8.61
N LEU A 147 -2.23 -21.44 9.52
CA LEU A 147 -2.37 -20.99 10.90
C LEU A 147 -1.47 -21.80 11.83
N TRP A 148 -0.89 -21.18 12.85
CA TRP A 148 -0.05 -21.87 13.85
C TRP A 148 -0.77 -23.04 14.55
N GLY A 149 -2.04 -22.84 14.92
CA GLY A 149 -2.90 -23.84 15.57
C GLY A 149 -3.34 -24.99 14.67
N GLY A 150 -2.96 -24.97 13.39
CA GLY A 150 -3.37 -25.91 12.36
C GLY A 150 -4.55 -25.41 11.53
N GLY A 151 -4.68 -25.96 10.32
CA GLY A 151 -5.67 -25.50 9.33
C GLY A 151 -5.17 -24.30 8.51
N THR A 152 -6.07 -23.72 7.74
CA THR A 152 -5.78 -22.57 6.88
C THR A 152 -6.90 -21.54 6.93
N GLN A 153 -6.56 -20.29 6.63
CA GLN A 153 -7.51 -19.20 6.44
C GLN A 153 -7.44 -18.68 5.00
N ALA A 154 -8.60 -18.26 4.47
CA ALA A 154 -8.71 -17.64 3.16
C ALA A 154 -8.93 -16.13 3.30
N ASN A 155 -8.29 -15.34 2.44
CA ASN A 155 -8.58 -13.91 2.24
C ASN A 155 -8.86 -13.57 0.77
N THR A 156 -9.23 -14.57 -0.01
CA THR A 156 -9.73 -14.46 -1.38
C THR A 156 -10.78 -15.54 -1.63
N PHE A 157 -11.53 -15.41 -2.71
CA PHE A 157 -12.52 -16.42 -3.10
C PHE A 157 -11.85 -17.68 -3.65
N ALA A 158 -12.49 -18.83 -3.41
CA ALA A 158 -12.09 -20.08 -4.06
C ALA A 158 -12.26 -20.01 -5.59
N THR A 159 -13.32 -19.33 -6.04
CA THR A 159 -13.56 -18.97 -7.43
C THR A 159 -13.63 -17.45 -7.50
N GLN A 160 -12.72 -16.84 -8.26
CA GLN A 160 -12.62 -15.39 -8.37
C GLN A 160 -13.92 -14.79 -8.92
N ALA A 161 -14.30 -13.61 -8.42
CA ALA A 161 -15.58 -12.99 -8.68
C ALA A 161 -15.44 -11.49 -8.97
N ASP A 162 -16.19 -11.01 -9.97
CA ASP A 162 -16.24 -9.59 -10.30
C ASP A 162 -16.84 -8.77 -9.16
N LEU A 163 -16.58 -7.46 -9.18
CA LEU A 163 -17.15 -6.54 -8.21
C LEU A 163 -18.67 -6.44 -8.40
N SER A 164 -19.42 -6.98 -7.44
CA SER A 164 -20.88 -6.99 -7.39
C SER A 164 -21.34 -6.88 -5.95
N GLU A 165 -22.62 -6.61 -5.73
CA GLU A 165 -23.20 -6.61 -4.38
C GLU A 165 -22.99 -7.96 -3.68
N THR A 166 -23.28 -9.07 -4.35
CA THR A 166 -23.16 -10.42 -3.78
C THR A 166 -21.73 -10.77 -3.42
N SER A 167 -20.77 -10.49 -4.31
CA SER A 167 -19.36 -10.77 -4.02
C SER A 167 -18.82 -9.87 -2.90
N LEU A 168 -19.26 -8.61 -2.83
CA LEU A 168 -18.83 -7.69 -1.77
C LEU A 168 -19.41 -8.10 -0.40
N GLU A 169 -20.68 -8.51 -0.34
CA GLU A 169 -21.30 -9.05 0.87
C GLU A 169 -20.62 -10.35 1.34
N GLU A 170 -20.31 -11.26 0.42
CA GLU A 170 -19.59 -12.49 0.73
C GLU A 170 -18.19 -12.19 1.30
N ALA A 171 -17.48 -11.20 0.73
CA ALA A 171 -16.19 -10.76 1.25
C ALA A 171 -16.29 -10.16 2.66
N PHE A 172 -17.31 -9.34 2.96
CA PHE A 172 -17.53 -8.83 4.32
C PHE A 172 -17.82 -9.95 5.32
N ILE A 173 -18.63 -10.93 4.92
CA ILE A 173 -18.90 -12.12 5.73
C ILE A 173 -17.61 -12.91 5.97
N ALA A 174 -16.78 -13.09 4.94
CA ALA A 174 -15.49 -13.78 5.07
C ALA A 174 -14.56 -13.07 6.06
N ILE A 175 -14.41 -11.74 5.95
CA ILE A 175 -13.59 -10.93 6.86
C ILE A 175 -14.09 -11.03 8.31
N SER A 176 -15.41 -10.99 8.53
CA SER A 176 -15.99 -11.13 9.88
C SER A 176 -15.76 -12.50 10.53
N LYS A 177 -15.36 -13.50 9.74
CA LYS A 177 -15.06 -14.86 10.20
C LYS A 177 -13.57 -15.12 10.37
N TYR A 178 -12.73 -14.10 10.23
CA TYR A 178 -11.31 -14.24 10.50
C TYR A 178 -11.06 -14.69 11.93
N VAL A 179 -10.04 -15.53 12.07
CA VAL A 179 -9.55 -16.04 13.33
C VAL A 179 -8.10 -15.64 13.52
N ASP A 180 -7.65 -15.62 14.77
CA ASP A 180 -6.24 -15.53 15.10
C ASP A 180 -5.50 -16.83 14.74
N GLU A 181 -4.20 -16.85 15.00
CA GLU A 181 -3.34 -18.01 14.78
C GLU A 181 -3.77 -19.27 15.55
N ARG A 182 -4.65 -19.15 16.55
CA ARG A 182 -5.16 -20.23 17.40
C ARG A 182 -6.63 -20.59 17.12
N GLY A 183 -7.25 -19.99 16.11
CA GLY A 183 -8.64 -20.24 15.75
C GLY A 183 -9.67 -19.46 16.58
N ILE A 184 -9.25 -18.45 17.36
CA ILE A 184 -10.13 -17.57 18.11
C ILE A 184 -10.64 -16.48 17.17
N PRO A 185 -11.97 -16.26 17.05
CA PRO A 185 -12.51 -15.20 16.20
C PRO A 185 -11.99 -13.82 16.58
N ILE A 186 -11.58 -13.04 15.58
CA ILE A 186 -11.10 -11.67 15.74
C ILE A 186 -12.10 -10.67 15.18
N ALA A 187 -12.23 -9.51 15.83
CA ALA A 187 -13.15 -8.45 15.44
C ALA A 187 -12.53 -7.52 14.39
N VAL A 188 -12.19 -8.06 13.22
CA VAL A 188 -11.68 -7.28 12.08
C VAL A 188 -12.83 -6.88 11.16
N ARG A 189 -12.76 -5.67 10.62
CA ARG A 189 -13.76 -5.11 9.70
C ARG A 189 -13.10 -4.55 8.46
N ALA A 190 -13.79 -4.65 7.34
CA ALA A 190 -13.40 -3.92 6.14
C ALA A 190 -13.55 -2.41 6.37
N GLN A 191 -12.57 -1.65 5.88
CA GLN A 191 -12.49 -0.21 6.04
C GLN A 191 -12.60 0.50 4.70
N LYS A 192 -11.91 0.01 3.67
CA LYS A 192 -11.76 0.73 2.39
C LYS A 192 -11.74 -0.22 1.21
N LEU A 193 -12.40 0.18 0.13
CA LEU A 193 -12.39 -0.55 -1.14
C LEU A 193 -11.37 0.09 -2.07
N ALA A 194 -10.32 -0.63 -2.45
CA ALA A 194 -9.32 -0.21 -3.41
C ALA A 194 -9.58 -0.86 -4.77
N ILE A 195 -9.69 -0.04 -5.82
CA ILE A 195 -10.10 -0.48 -7.17
C ILE A 195 -9.29 0.20 -8.28
N PRO A 196 -9.20 -0.41 -9.48
CA PRO A 196 -8.73 0.25 -10.69
C PRO A 196 -9.74 1.31 -11.17
N SER A 197 -9.30 2.17 -12.09
CA SER A 197 -10.14 3.21 -12.69
C SER A 197 -11.38 2.66 -13.40
N ASP A 198 -11.28 1.47 -13.98
CA ASP A 198 -12.32 0.84 -14.79
C ASP A 198 -13.57 0.49 -13.95
N LEU A 199 -13.38 0.18 -12.67
CA LEU A 199 -14.46 -0.18 -11.74
C LEU A 199 -15.07 1.01 -10.99
N MET A 200 -14.58 2.25 -11.23
CA MET A 200 -14.97 3.41 -10.41
C MET A 200 -16.48 3.67 -10.41
N PHE A 201 -17.15 3.50 -11.56
CA PHE A 201 -18.59 3.71 -11.66
C PHE A 201 -19.41 2.56 -11.05
N VAL A 202 -18.88 1.33 -11.09
CA VAL A 202 -19.53 0.17 -10.47
C VAL A 202 -19.46 0.32 -8.95
N ALA A 203 -18.28 0.63 -8.42
CA ALA A 203 -18.08 0.86 -6.99
C ALA A 203 -18.91 2.04 -6.47
N GLU A 204 -18.98 3.16 -7.19
CA GLU A 204 -19.80 4.31 -6.78
C GLU A 204 -21.28 3.93 -6.67
N ARG A 205 -21.82 3.16 -7.64
CA ARG A 205 -23.22 2.70 -7.58
C ARG A 205 -23.46 1.77 -6.39
N LEU A 206 -22.54 0.85 -6.11
CA LEU A 206 -22.66 -0.10 -5.01
C LEU A 206 -22.55 0.57 -3.63
N VAL A 207 -21.67 1.54 -3.46
CA VAL A 207 -21.38 2.15 -2.15
C VAL A 207 -22.26 3.38 -1.87
N ALA A 208 -22.52 4.22 -2.88
CA ALA A 208 -23.19 5.50 -2.68
C ALA A 208 -24.72 5.42 -2.82
N SER A 209 -25.27 4.41 -3.51
CA SER A 209 -26.72 4.31 -3.72
C SER A 209 -27.47 4.08 -2.40
N PRO A 210 -28.54 4.84 -2.09
CA PRO A 210 -29.35 4.64 -0.89
C PRO A 210 -30.21 3.36 -0.96
N TYR A 211 -30.61 2.96 -2.17
CA TYR A 211 -31.37 1.74 -2.44
C TYR A 211 -30.52 0.75 -3.23
N ARG A 212 -30.95 -0.50 -3.23
CA ARG A 212 -30.31 -1.57 -3.97
C ARG A 212 -30.20 -1.22 -5.47
N PRO A 213 -28.97 -1.15 -6.02
CA PRO A 213 -28.80 -0.79 -7.43
C PRO A 213 -29.36 -1.88 -8.36
N GLY A 214 -30.17 -1.47 -9.36
CA GLY A 214 -30.59 -2.37 -10.44
C GLY A 214 -31.86 -3.18 -10.18
N THR A 215 -32.53 -2.98 -9.04
CA THR A 215 -33.85 -3.56 -8.74
C THR A 215 -34.94 -2.49 -8.78
N ALA A 216 -36.18 -2.88 -9.15
CA ALA A 216 -37.35 -2.00 -9.03
C ALA A 216 -37.86 -1.89 -7.58
N ASP A 217 -37.33 -2.74 -6.70
CA ASP A 217 -37.66 -2.79 -5.28
C ASP A 217 -36.90 -1.72 -4.50
N ASN A 218 -37.58 -1.03 -3.57
CA ASN A 218 -37.01 0.00 -2.70
C ASN A 218 -36.22 -0.59 -1.51
N ASP A 219 -35.51 -1.69 -1.75
CA ASP A 219 -34.71 -2.33 -0.71
C ASP A 219 -33.55 -1.40 -0.32
N VAL A 220 -33.35 -1.24 0.99
CA VAL A 220 -32.26 -0.43 1.52
C VAL A 220 -30.92 -1.09 1.21
N ASN A 221 -29.96 -0.31 0.75
CA ASN A 221 -28.59 -0.79 0.61
C ASN A 221 -28.00 -1.13 2.00
N ALA A 222 -27.90 -2.41 2.31
CA ALA A 222 -27.43 -2.90 3.60
C ALA A 222 -25.99 -2.45 3.91
N MET A 223 -25.11 -2.43 2.91
CA MET A 223 -23.72 -2.01 3.06
C MET A 223 -23.62 -0.55 3.52
N LYS A 224 -24.43 0.32 2.91
CA LYS A 224 -24.48 1.74 3.26
C LYS A 224 -25.16 1.97 4.62
N SER A 225 -26.27 1.28 4.89
CA SER A 225 -27.01 1.44 6.15
C SER A 225 -26.25 0.92 7.37
N MET A 226 -25.48 -0.16 7.21
CA MET A 226 -24.68 -0.73 8.29
C MET A 226 -23.30 -0.07 8.43
N GLY A 227 -22.93 0.80 7.48
CA GLY A 227 -21.64 1.50 7.50
C GLY A 227 -20.46 0.54 7.33
N MET A 228 -20.59 -0.48 6.48
CA MET A 228 -19.58 -1.54 6.30
C MET A 228 -18.28 -1.08 5.64
N LEU A 229 -18.25 0.13 5.07
CA LEU A 229 -17.08 0.69 4.36
C LEU A 229 -16.81 2.15 4.76
N PRO A 230 -16.44 2.43 6.02
CA PRO A 230 -16.33 3.80 6.55
C PRO A 230 -15.22 4.62 5.87
N GLY A 231 -14.18 3.97 5.33
CA GLY A 231 -13.07 4.59 4.60
C GLY A 231 -13.32 4.82 3.12
N GLY A 232 -14.50 4.44 2.61
CA GLY A 232 -14.93 4.73 1.24
C GLY A 232 -14.19 3.95 0.15
N VAL A 233 -14.39 4.40 -1.09
CA VAL A 233 -13.74 3.85 -2.29
C VAL A 233 -12.49 4.65 -2.61
N HIS A 234 -11.40 3.95 -2.92
CA HIS A 234 -10.12 4.52 -3.32
C HIS A 234 -9.72 3.97 -4.69
N VAL A 235 -9.56 4.87 -5.66
CA VAL A 235 -9.14 4.52 -7.01
C VAL A 235 -7.61 4.59 -7.11
N ASN A 236 -7.01 3.56 -7.69
CA ASN A 236 -5.59 3.53 -8.00
C ASN A 236 -5.37 3.28 -9.50
N HIS A 237 -4.74 4.24 -10.18
CA HIS A 237 -4.48 4.18 -11.62
C HIS A 237 -3.28 3.29 -11.99
N ARG A 238 -2.63 2.67 -11.00
CA ARG A 238 -1.47 1.78 -11.16
C ARG A 238 -1.81 0.31 -10.96
N PHE A 239 -3.08 -0.01 -10.71
CA PHE A 239 -3.55 -1.38 -10.80
C PHE A 239 -3.59 -1.82 -12.25
N THR A 240 -3.04 -2.99 -12.53
CA THR A 240 -2.85 -3.49 -13.90
C THR A 240 -3.99 -4.37 -14.39
N ASP A 241 -4.73 -4.96 -13.45
CA ASP A 241 -5.92 -5.75 -13.73
C ASP A 241 -7.17 -4.86 -13.62
N ALA A 242 -7.96 -4.83 -14.69
CA ALA A 242 -9.16 -4.00 -14.78
C ALA A 242 -10.34 -4.55 -13.97
N ASN A 243 -10.33 -5.84 -13.65
CA ASN A 243 -11.41 -6.54 -12.93
C ASN A 243 -11.06 -6.80 -11.45
N ALA A 244 -9.79 -6.66 -11.08
CA ALA A 244 -9.35 -6.85 -9.71
C ALA A 244 -9.88 -5.78 -8.75
N TRP A 245 -10.24 -6.19 -7.54
CA TRP A 245 -10.68 -5.30 -6.47
C TRP A 245 -10.24 -5.83 -5.11
N PHE A 246 -9.99 -4.91 -4.19
CA PHE A 246 -9.38 -5.23 -2.89
C PHE A 246 -10.10 -4.51 -1.75
N LEU A 247 -10.28 -5.19 -0.63
CA LEU A 247 -10.73 -4.60 0.62
C LEU A 247 -9.55 -4.50 1.58
N LEU A 248 -9.38 -3.33 2.17
CA LEU A 248 -8.47 -3.11 3.28
C LEU A 248 -9.25 -3.24 4.58
N THR A 249 -8.66 -3.89 5.57
CA THR A 249 -9.27 -4.07 6.89
C THR A 249 -8.59 -3.20 7.95
N ASP A 250 -9.14 -3.17 9.16
CA ASP A 250 -8.53 -2.54 10.34
C ASP A 250 -7.62 -3.47 11.14
N CYS A 251 -7.21 -4.60 10.55
CA CYS A 251 -6.25 -5.49 11.18
C CYS A 251 -4.95 -4.72 11.47
N PRO A 252 -4.46 -4.74 12.73
CA PRO A 252 -3.21 -4.08 13.08
C PRO A 252 -2.03 -4.77 12.37
N ASP A 253 -0.95 -4.03 12.16
CA ASP A 253 0.29 -4.57 11.59
C ASP A 253 0.15 -5.23 10.21
N GLY A 254 -0.77 -4.70 9.40
CA GLY A 254 -1.06 -5.19 8.06
C GLY A 254 -0.07 -4.77 6.97
N LEU A 255 -0.59 -3.98 6.03
CA LEU A 255 0.15 -3.42 4.90
C LEU A 255 1.02 -2.24 5.36
N LYS A 256 2.32 -2.35 5.13
CA LYS A 256 3.32 -1.38 5.61
C LYS A 256 4.17 -0.80 4.48
N HIS A 257 4.40 0.50 4.58
CA HIS A 257 5.45 1.23 3.89
C HIS A 257 6.53 1.55 4.92
N MET A 258 7.67 0.87 4.83
CA MET A 258 8.81 1.13 5.70
C MET A 258 9.73 2.16 5.04
N VAL A 259 9.86 3.33 5.65
CA VAL A 259 10.80 4.38 5.23
C VAL A 259 12.09 4.25 6.01
N ARG A 260 13.20 3.97 5.32
CA ARG A 260 14.53 4.03 5.93
C ARG A 260 15.17 5.40 5.81
N LYS A 261 15.06 6.00 4.63
CA LYS A 261 15.48 7.37 4.37
C LYS A 261 14.45 8.04 3.50
N GLY A 262 13.84 9.09 4.02
CA GLY A 262 13.00 9.99 3.23
C GLY A 262 13.76 10.61 2.07
N ILE A 263 13.04 11.33 1.20
CA ILE A 263 13.64 11.93 0.01
C ILE A 263 14.73 12.94 0.39
N GLN A 264 15.97 12.62 0.02
CA GLN A 264 17.13 13.48 0.17
C GLN A 264 17.48 14.06 -1.20
N ARG A 265 17.63 15.39 -1.24
CA ARG A 265 18.07 16.12 -2.44
C ARG A 265 19.50 16.59 -2.22
N GLY A 266 20.35 16.42 -3.23
CA GLY A 266 21.73 16.88 -3.24
C GLY A 266 22.01 17.65 -4.52
N ILE A 267 22.84 18.69 -4.41
CA ILE A 267 23.34 19.47 -5.53
C ILE A 267 24.85 19.50 -5.40
N GLU A 268 25.56 19.11 -6.45
CA GLU A 268 27.02 19.05 -6.48
C GLU A 268 27.52 19.60 -7.81
N GLY A 269 28.51 20.49 -7.76
CA GLY A 269 29.23 20.94 -8.95
C GLY A 269 30.35 19.95 -9.24
N ASP A 270 30.40 19.43 -10.45
CA ASP A 270 31.44 18.52 -10.90
C ASP A 270 32.72 19.29 -11.18
N PHE A 271 33.80 18.97 -10.47
CA PHE A 271 35.07 19.67 -10.61
C PHE A 271 35.71 19.45 -11.99
N GLU A 272 35.51 18.28 -12.60
CA GLU A 272 36.15 17.93 -13.87
C GLU A 272 35.46 18.58 -15.08
N THR A 273 34.14 18.80 -15.00
CA THR A 273 33.34 19.28 -16.15
C THR A 273 32.66 20.62 -15.92
N GLY A 274 32.72 21.19 -14.71
CA GLY A 274 31.98 22.40 -14.34
C GLY A 274 30.46 22.20 -14.19
N ASN A 275 29.93 21.04 -14.59
CA ASN A 275 28.51 20.76 -14.62
C ASN A 275 27.87 20.73 -13.22
N MET A 276 26.64 21.23 -13.13
CA MET A 276 25.83 21.15 -11.92
C MET A 276 24.97 19.89 -11.92
N ARG A 277 25.23 18.98 -10.97
CA ARG A 277 24.53 17.70 -10.80
C ARG A 277 23.50 17.80 -9.68
N TYR A 278 22.27 17.39 -9.97
CA TYR A 278 21.16 17.32 -9.02
C TYR A 278 20.80 15.86 -8.80
N LYS A 279 20.71 15.45 -7.55
CA LYS A 279 20.40 14.07 -7.13
C LYS A 279 19.19 14.06 -6.22
N ALA A 280 18.27 13.14 -6.45
CA ALA A 280 17.24 12.74 -5.49
C ALA A 280 17.46 11.28 -5.13
N ARG A 281 17.35 10.96 -3.83
CA ARG A 281 17.47 9.60 -3.32
C ARG A 281 16.50 9.37 -2.19
N GLU A 282 15.91 8.18 -2.15
CA GLU A 282 15.13 7.68 -1.03
C GLU A 282 15.41 6.19 -0.82
N ARG A 283 15.08 5.70 0.37
CA ARG A 283 15.16 4.27 0.69
C ARG A 283 13.92 3.83 1.43
N TYR A 284 13.24 2.84 0.88
CA TYR A 284 12.01 2.30 1.45
C TYR A 284 11.74 0.89 0.95
N SER A 285 10.76 0.24 1.55
CA SER A 285 10.17 -1.02 1.10
C SER A 285 8.65 -1.01 1.34
N PHE A 286 7.94 -1.74 0.50
CA PHE A 286 6.51 -2.05 0.70
C PHE A 286 6.36 -3.54 0.99
N GLY A 287 5.32 -3.91 1.75
CA GLY A 287 4.97 -5.30 2.01
C GLY A 287 3.86 -5.40 3.06
N TRP A 288 3.67 -6.59 3.63
CA TRP A 288 2.66 -6.86 4.66
C TRP A 288 3.23 -7.78 5.76
N SER A 289 2.79 -7.56 7.00
CA SER A 289 3.09 -8.48 8.10
C SER A 289 1.91 -9.41 8.36
N ASP A 290 0.68 -8.89 8.41
CA ASP A 290 -0.52 -9.72 8.49
C ASP A 290 -1.31 -9.69 7.16
N TYR A 291 -1.58 -10.87 6.60
CA TYR A 291 -2.39 -11.03 5.38
C TYR A 291 -3.86 -10.67 5.62
N ARG A 292 -4.33 -10.73 6.88
CA ARG A 292 -5.71 -10.38 7.27
C ARG A 292 -6.04 -8.89 7.06
N ALA A 293 -5.02 -8.08 6.84
CA ALA A 293 -5.14 -6.66 6.51
C ALA A 293 -5.75 -6.37 5.14
N ALA A 294 -5.81 -7.37 4.27
CA ALA A 294 -6.39 -7.26 2.96
C ALA A 294 -7.23 -8.49 2.60
N PHE A 295 -8.28 -8.26 1.81
CA PHE A 295 -9.02 -9.29 1.09
C PHE A 295 -9.04 -8.90 -0.38
N GLY A 296 -8.90 -9.86 -1.30
CA GLY A 296 -8.76 -9.57 -2.72
C GLY A 296 -9.54 -10.51 -3.62
N SER A 297 -9.99 -9.98 -4.75
CA SER A 297 -10.44 -10.76 -5.90
C SER A 297 -9.73 -10.26 -7.15
N SER A 298 -9.27 -11.16 -8.01
CA SER A 298 -8.75 -10.81 -9.35
C SER A 298 -9.88 -10.48 -10.34
N GLY A 299 -11.14 -10.71 -9.95
CA GLY A 299 -12.25 -10.72 -10.90
C GLY A 299 -12.21 -11.94 -11.82
N THR A 300 -13.23 -12.05 -12.65
CA THR A 300 -13.29 -13.03 -13.74
C THR A 300 -12.64 -12.45 -15.00
N ALA A 301 -12.08 -13.30 -15.84
CA ALA A 301 -11.37 -12.91 -17.06
C ALA A 301 -12.33 -12.55 -18.21
#